data_AF-A0A392S6L7-F1
#
_entry.id   AF-A0A392S6L7-F1
#
_cell.length_a   1.000
_cell.length_b   1.000
_cell.length_c   1.000
_cell.angle_alpha   90.00
_cell.angle_beta   90.00
_cell.angle_gamma   90.00
#
_symmetry.space_group_name_H-M   'P 1'
#
loop_
_entity.id
_entity.type
_entity.pdbx_description
1 polymer ?
#
loop_
_entity_poly.entity_id
_entity_poly.type
_entity_poly.pdbx_seq_one_letter_code
_entity_poly.pdbx_strand_id
1 'polypeptide(L)'
;MLRMKEIQRSNETQFSQLNATMAQLLQRLPASSSSPHGAVNSVRDQQRNSFQVRSVKLDFPRFDGKNVMDWIFKAEQFFDYYATLDCDRLIIASVHLDHDVVPWY
;
A
#
# COMPACT_ATOMS: atom_id res chain seq x y z
N MET A 1 -54.31 -7.60 5.26
CA MET A 1 -53.65 -7.73 6.60
C MET A 1 -52.66 -8.90 6.67
N LEU A 2 -52.99 -10.12 6.20
CA LEU A 2 -52.07 -11.27 6.26
C LEU A 2 -50.74 -11.08 5.50
N ARG A 3 -50.77 -10.53 4.29
CA ARG A 3 -49.56 -10.30 3.46
C ARG A 3 -48.53 -9.38 4.13
N MET A 4 -49.00 -8.41 4.92
CA MET A 4 -48.14 -7.46 5.63
C MET A 4 -47.46 -8.12 6.83
N LYS A 5 -48.15 -9.02 7.54
CA LYS A 5 -47.56 -9.82 8.63
C LYS A 5 -46.49 -10.79 8.12
N GLU A 6 -46.67 -11.34 6.93
CA GLU A 6 -45.68 -12.23 6.32
C GLU A 6 -44.43 -11.47 5.87
N ILE A 7 -44.61 -10.27 5.29
CA ILE A 7 -43.49 -9.39 4.94
C ILE A 7 -42.75 -8.93 6.20
N GLN A 8 -43.47 -8.58 7.27
CA GLN A 8 -42.87 -8.22 8.56
C GLN A 8 -42.00 -9.36 9.11
N ARG A 9 -42.55 -10.59 9.12
CA ARG A 9 -41.84 -11.78 9.57
C ARG A 9 -40.61 -12.07 8.70
N SER A 10 -40.75 -11.96 7.38
CA SER A 10 -39.65 -12.11 6.43
C SER A 10 -38.53 -11.10 6.73
N ASN A 11 -38.88 -9.83 6.94
CA ASN A 11 -37.93 -8.77 7.27
C ASN A 11 -37.23 -9.02 8.61
N GLU A 12 -37.95 -9.43 9.65
CA GLU A 12 -37.39 -9.78 10.97
C GLU A 12 -36.41 -10.95 10.88
N THR A 13 -36.73 -11.93 10.04
CA THR A 13 -35.86 -13.10 9.80
C THR A 13 -34.60 -12.69 9.06
N GLN A 14 -34.73 -11.86 8.02
CA GLN A 14 -33.59 -11.32 7.27
C GLN A 14 -32.69 -10.46 8.18
N PHE A 15 -33.28 -9.60 9.01
CA PHE A 15 -32.52 -8.77 9.95
C PHE A 15 -31.74 -9.59 10.97
N SER A 16 -32.38 -10.63 11.52
CA SER A 16 -31.74 -11.55 12.48
C SER A 16 -30.58 -12.31 11.83
N GLN A 17 -30.74 -12.73 10.56
CA GLN A 17 -29.66 -13.37 9.80
C GLN A 17 -28.49 -12.41 9.52
N LEU A 18 -28.77 -11.16 9.16
CA LEU A 18 -27.74 -10.14 8.93
C LEU A 18 -26.95 -9.83 10.21
N ASN A 19 -27.63 -9.73 11.35
CA ASN A 19 -26.97 -9.49 12.62
C ASN A 19 -26.08 -10.68 13.03
N ALA A 20 -26.56 -11.91 12.80
CA ALA A 20 -25.80 -13.13 13.09
C ALA A 20 -24.55 -13.26 12.20
N THR A 21 -24.66 -12.96 10.91
CA THR A 21 -23.49 -12.98 10.00
C THR A 21 -22.49 -11.88 10.36
N MET A 22 -22.95 -10.69 10.76
CA MET A 22 -22.06 -9.62 11.24
C MET A 22 -21.29 -10.01 12.51
N ALA A 23 -21.95 -10.67 13.47
CA ALA A 23 -21.29 -11.18 14.67
C ALA A 23 -20.18 -12.20 14.33
N GLN A 24 -20.44 -13.08 13.35
CA GLN A 24 -19.44 -14.06 12.89
C GLN A 24 -18.23 -13.42 12.20
N LEU A 25 -18.42 -12.29 11.49
CA LEU A 25 -17.32 -11.54 10.89
C LEU A 25 -16.47 -10.85 11.95
N LEU A 26 -17.08 -10.26 12.98
CA LEU A 26 -16.37 -9.63 14.09
C LEU A 26 -15.49 -10.64 14.86
N GLN A 27 -15.95 -11.88 14.99
CA GLN A 27 -15.23 -12.93 15.70
C GLN A 27 -14.08 -13.57 14.90
N ARG A 28 -14.08 -13.40 13.58
CA ARG A 28 -13.05 -13.89 12.66
C ARG A 28 -11.95 -12.87 12.37
N LEU A 29 -12.05 -11.64 12.87
CA LEU A 29 -10.96 -10.68 12.80
C LEU A 29 -9.87 -11.12 13.79
N PRO A 30 -8.62 -11.38 13.35
CA PRO A 30 -7.52 -11.53 14.28
C PRO A 30 -7.40 -10.23 15.07
N ALA A 31 -7.16 -10.33 16.38
CA ALA A 31 -6.84 -9.17 17.21
C ALA A 31 -5.51 -8.56 16.75
N SER A 32 -5.54 -7.74 15.70
CA SER A 32 -4.48 -6.77 15.45
C SER A 32 -4.69 -5.66 16.45
N SER A 33 -3.95 -5.78 17.56
CA SER A 33 -3.71 -4.74 18.55
C SER A 33 -3.55 -3.39 17.87
N SER A 34 -4.52 -2.52 18.11
CA SER A 34 -4.56 -1.15 17.68
C SER A 34 -3.43 -0.34 18.34
N SER A 35 -2.74 0.46 17.54
CA SER A 35 -2.16 1.73 17.97
C SER A 35 -2.70 2.82 17.05
N PRO A 36 -3.34 3.88 17.58
CA PRO A 36 -3.98 4.90 16.76
C PRO A 36 -3.12 6.17 16.68
N HIS A 37 -2.38 6.35 15.57
CA HIS A 37 -2.08 7.69 15.04
C HIS A 37 -1.62 7.61 13.59
N GLY A 38 -2.28 8.37 12.70
CA GLY A 38 -1.82 8.59 11.33
C GLY A 38 -2.58 7.83 10.24
N ALA A 39 -3.88 8.12 10.08
CA ALA A 39 -4.63 7.74 8.89
C ALA A 39 -4.35 8.77 7.77
N VAL A 40 -3.47 8.42 6.83
CA VAL A 40 -3.50 8.83 5.40
C VAL A 40 -2.34 8.12 4.69
N ASN A 41 -2.60 6.93 4.10
CA ASN A 41 -1.96 6.40 2.87
C ASN A 41 -2.23 4.91 2.57
N SER A 42 -3.01 4.16 3.37
CA SER A 42 -3.12 2.69 3.19
C SER A 42 -4.06 2.17 2.09
N VAL A 43 -4.52 2.97 1.12
CA VAL A 43 -5.36 2.44 0.03
C VAL A 43 -4.52 1.79 -1.10
N ARG A 44 -3.21 2.04 -1.17
CA ARG A 44 -2.37 1.49 -2.25
C ARG A 44 -1.68 0.15 -1.92
N ASP A 45 -1.65 -0.24 -0.64
CA ASP A 45 -0.88 -1.41 -0.17
C ASP A 45 -1.63 -2.74 -0.17
N GLN A 46 -2.96 -2.75 -0.35
CA GLN A 46 -3.75 -3.99 -0.25
C GLN A 46 -3.79 -4.84 -1.52
N GLN A 47 -3.08 -4.47 -2.60
CA GLN A 47 -3.13 -5.18 -3.87
C GLN A 47 -1.76 -5.64 -4.41
N ARG A 48 -0.74 -5.78 -3.54
CA ARG A 48 0.47 -6.56 -3.89
C ARG A 48 0.30 -8.00 -3.39
N ASN A 49 -0.71 -8.69 -3.94
CA ASN A 49 -1.02 -10.06 -3.60
C ASN A 49 0.07 -11.00 -4.16
N SER A 50 0.75 -11.70 -3.24
CA SER A 50 1.31 -13.05 -3.39
C SER A 50 2.14 -13.37 -4.65
N PHE A 51 3.31 -12.74 -4.78
CA PHE A 51 4.48 -13.47 -5.27
C PHE A 51 5.51 -13.42 -4.15
N GLN A 52 5.83 -14.57 -3.53
CA GLN A 52 7.03 -14.66 -2.70
C GLN A 52 8.26 -14.63 -3.61
N VAL A 53 8.49 -13.48 -4.26
CA VAL A 53 9.78 -13.12 -4.82
C VAL A 53 10.66 -12.88 -3.61
N ARG A 54 11.70 -13.72 -3.44
CA ARG A 54 12.79 -13.44 -2.48
C ARG A 54 13.13 -11.95 -2.61
N SER A 55 13.02 -11.19 -1.53
CA SER A 55 13.22 -9.74 -1.56
C SER A 55 14.56 -9.45 -2.23
N VAL A 56 14.53 -8.90 -3.45
CA VAL A 56 15.73 -8.51 -4.15
C VAL A 56 16.12 -7.18 -3.55
N LYS A 57 17.27 -7.15 -2.88
CA LYS A 57 17.85 -5.88 -2.45
C LYS A 57 18.36 -5.18 -3.70
N LEU A 58 17.66 -4.14 -4.13
CA LEU A 58 18.16 -3.20 -5.13
C LEU A 58 19.10 -2.22 -4.43
N ASP A 59 20.23 -1.93 -5.05
CA ASP A 59 21.10 -0.80 -4.71
C ASP A 59 20.73 0.41 -5.58
N PHE A 60 20.91 1.62 -5.04
CA PHE A 60 20.59 2.83 -5.79
C PHE A 60 21.65 3.11 -6.87
N PRO A 61 21.28 3.44 -8.12
CA PRO A 61 22.24 3.66 -9.19
C PRO A 61 23.01 4.98 -9.02
N ARG A 62 24.32 4.95 -9.26
CA ARG A 62 25.18 6.16 -9.31
C ARG A 62 25.08 6.84 -10.68
N PHE A 63 25.21 8.16 -10.70
CA PHE A 63 25.16 8.96 -11.93
C PHE A 63 26.42 9.79 -12.13
N ASP A 64 27.08 9.59 -13.27
CA ASP A 64 28.33 10.27 -13.66
C ASP A 64 28.12 11.34 -14.76
N GLY A 65 26.86 11.65 -15.11
CA GLY A 65 26.52 12.56 -16.20
C GLY A 65 26.24 11.90 -17.55
N LYS A 66 26.38 10.57 -17.67
CA LYS A 66 26.15 9.84 -18.94
C LYS A 66 24.91 8.96 -18.85
N ASN A 67 24.33 8.63 -20.01
CA ASN A 67 23.18 7.73 -20.14
C ASN A 67 22.01 8.08 -19.21
N VAL A 68 21.60 9.36 -19.20
CA VAL A 68 20.61 9.89 -18.24
C VAL A 68 19.31 9.08 -18.21
N MET A 69 18.83 8.62 -19.37
CA MET A 69 17.57 7.87 -19.47
C MET A 69 17.65 6.52 -18.77
N ASP A 70 18.77 5.81 -18.92
CA ASP A 70 19.00 4.53 -18.24
C ASP A 70 19.12 4.70 -16.73
N TRP A 71 19.74 5.80 -16.28
CA TRP A 71 19.84 6.13 -14.87
C TRP A 71 18.47 6.48 -14.27
N ILE A 72 17.70 7.36 -14.92
CA ILE A 72 16.34 7.74 -14.51
C ILE A 72 15.47 6.48 -14.37
N PHE A 73 15.46 5.63 -15.39
CA PHE A 73 14.67 4.40 -15.37
C PHE A 73 15.00 3.50 -14.18
N LYS A 74 16.30 3.30 -13.88
CA LYS A 74 16.74 2.51 -12.72
C LYS A 74 16.40 3.17 -11.38
N ALA A 75 16.51 4.49 -11.29
CA ALA A 75 16.18 5.25 -10.08
C ALA A 75 14.67 5.18 -9.79
N GLU A 76 13.82 5.33 -10.81
CA GLU A 76 12.37 5.18 -10.70
C GLU A 76 11.98 3.78 -10.23
N GLN A 77 12.57 2.73 -10.82
CA GLN A 77 12.35 1.35 -10.38
C GLN A 77 12.73 1.12 -8.91
N PHE A 78 13.85 1.69 -8.45
CA PHE A 78 14.26 1.63 -7.05
C PHE A 78 13.21 2.27 -6.14
N PHE A 79 12.79 3.50 -6.46
CA PHE A 79 11.83 4.24 -5.63
C PHE A 79 10.46 3.56 -5.58
N ASP A 80 9.99 2.99 -6.69
CA ASP A 80 8.71 2.29 -6.76
C ASP A 80 8.75 0.92 -6.05
N TYR A 81 9.91 0.27 -6.04
CA TYR A 81 10.12 -0.98 -5.31
C TYR A 81 10.04 -0.76 -3.81
N TYR A 82 10.75 0.24 -3.28
CA TYR A 82 10.80 0.57 -1.85
C TYR A 82 9.71 1.55 -1.38
N ALA A 83 8.82 2.00 -2.28
CA ALA A 83 7.80 3.01 -2.00
C ALA A 83 8.38 4.29 -1.35
N THR A 84 9.51 4.77 -1.87
CA THR A 84 10.23 5.93 -1.33
C THR A 84 9.40 7.22 -1.49
N LEU A 85 9.28 8.00 -0.41
CA LEU A 85 8.59 9.29 -0.37
C LEU A 85 9.33 10.34 -1.20
N ASP A 86 8.58 11.24 -1.85
CA ASP A 86 9.15 12.24 -2.77
C ASP A 86 10.22 13.14 -2.12
N CYS A 87 10.06 13.49 -0.83
CA CYS A 87 11.06 14.26 -0.08
C CYS A 87 12.40 13.54 0.04
N ASP A 88 12.37 12.21 0.17
CA ASP A 88 13.56 11.38 0.34
C ASP A 88 14.20 11.05 -1.01
N ARG A 89 13.41 10.97 -2.09
CA ARG A 89 13.91 10.70 -3.45
C ARG A 89 15.00 11.68 -3.86
N LEU A 90 14.79 12.97 -3.61
CA LEU A 90 15.75 14.01 -3.96
C LEU A 90 17.07 13.87 -3.18
N ILE A 91 16.98 13.60 -1.87
CA ILE A 91 18.15 13.43 -1.00
C ILE A 91 18.94 12.18 -1.39
N ILE A 92 18.24 11.07 -1.67
CA ILE A 92 18.88 9.82 -2.10
C ILE A 92 19.57 10.03 -3.45
N ALA A 93 18.91 10.67 -4.41
CA ALA A 93 19.48 10.92 -5.72
C ALA A 93 20.73 11.81 -5.67
N SER A 94 20.70 12.89 -4.87
CA SER A 94 21.82 13.84 -4.79
C SER A 94 23.09 13.22 -4.21
N VAL A 95 22.96 12.37 -3.19
CA VAL A 95 24.10 11.68 -2.55
C VAL A 95 24.76 10.65 -3.49
N HIS A 96 24.07 10.23 -4.56
CA HIS A 96 24.57 9.26 -5.54
C HIS A 96 24.98 9.89 -6.88
N LEU A 97 25.11 11.22 -6.92
CA LEU A 97 25.82 11.91 -8.00
C LEU A 97 27.33 11.69 -7.83
N ASP A 98 28.04 11.51 -8.94
CA ASP A 98 29.46 11.20 -8.99
C ASP A 98 30.19 12.10 -10.01
N HIS A 99 31.50 12.28 -9.82
CA HIS A 99 32.38 12.98 -10.77
C HIS A 99 31.90 14.42 -11.08
N ASP A 100 31.85 14.78 -12.37
CA ASP A 100 31.65 16.15 -12.86
C ASP A 100 30.22 16.67 -12.63
N VAL A 101 29.29 15.81 -12.22
CA VAL A 101 27.89 16.20 -11.97
C VAL A 101 27.59 16.50 -10.50
N VAL A 102 28.53 16.23 -9.58
CA VAL A 102 28.38 16.58 -8.16
C VAL A 102 28.07 18.08 -7.95
N PRO A 103 28.69 19.03 -8.67
CA PRO A 103 28.38 20.45 -8.51
C PRO A 103 26.98 20.89 -8.97
N TRP A 104 26.15 20.00 -9.56
CA TRP A 104 24.81 20.36 -10.02
C TRP A 104 23.77 20.42 -8.89
N TYR A 105 24.14 19.94 -7.71
CA TYR A 105 23.33 19.94 -6.50
C TYR A 105 23.73 21.08 -5.57
#